data_AF-A0A7V3SNX1-F1
#
_entry.id   AF-A0A7V3SNX1-F1
#
_cell.length_a   1.000
_cell.length_b   1.000
_cell.length_c   1.000
_cell.angle_alpha   90.00
_cell.angle_beta   90.00
_cell.angle_gamma   90.00
#
_symmetry.space_group_name_H-M   'P 1'
#
loop_
_entity.id
_entity.type
_entity.pdbx_description
1 polymer ?
#
loop_
_entity_poly.entity_id
_entity_poly.type
_entity_poly.pdbx_seq_one_letter_code
_entity_poly.pdbx_strand_id
1 'polypeptide(L)'
;MVRTASRLHGVRYRWGGTSRSGFDCSGFTRYVFRQRAGIELPHSASAQFRMGKPVSRGELKPGDLVFFQTYRRGASHVGIYIGNGKFIHASSAGGRVRVDSLNDGYYRQRYLGARRVVR
;
A
#
# COMPACT_ATOMS: atom_id res chain seq x y z
N MET A 1 4.46 -11.42 -0.22
CA MET A 1 3.50 -10.31 -0.42
C MET A 1 3.17 -10.08 -1.89
N VAL A 2 4.17 -9.83 -2.74
CA VAL A 2 3.99 -9.42 -4.14
C VAL A 2 3.04 -10.31 -4.95
N ARG A 3 3.23 -11.64 -4.99
CA ARG A 3 2.36 -12.56 -5.74
C ARG A 3 0.88 -12.42 -5.39
N THR A 4 0.54 -12.31 -4.10
CA THR A 4 -0.85 -12.15 -3.65
C THR A 4 -1.41 -10.80 -4.08
N ALA A 5 -0.62 -9.74 -3.95
CA ALA A 5 -0.99 -8.40 -4.37
C ALA A 5 -1.23 -8.34 -5.89
N SER A 6 -0.33 -8.91 -6.71
CA SER A 6 -0.44 -8.92 -8.17
C SER A 6 -1.70 -9.62 -8.67
N ARG A 7 -2.16 -10.69 -7.99
CA ARG A 7 -3.43 -11.39 -8.30
C ARG A 7 -4.69 -10.54 -8.11
N LEU A 8 -4.56 -9.39 -7.47
CA LEU A 8 -5.64 -8.45 -7.22
C LEU A 8 -5.57 -7.22 -8.14
N HIS A 9 -4.58 -7.17 -9.05
CA HIS A 9 -4.50 -6.12 -10.05
C HIS A 9 -5.82 -6.02 -10.84
N GLY A 10 -6.30 -4.80 -11.06
CA GLY A 10 -7.56 -4.54 -11.75
C GLY A 10 -8.82 -4.58 -10.87
N VAL A 11 -8.77 -5.12 -9.64
CA VAL A 11 -9.93 -5.08 -8.73
C VAL A 11 -10.33 -3.63 -8.47
N ARG A 12 -11.63 -3.33 -8.54
CA ARG A 12 -12.15 -1.95 -8.43
C ARG A 12 -11.82 -1.32 -7.09
N TYR A 13 -11.61 0.00 -7.12
CA TYR A 13 -11.54 0.80 -5.90
C TYR A 13 -12.94 0.96 -5.29
N ARG A 14 -13.04 0.82 -3.97
CA ARG A 14 -14.24 1.13 -3.21
C ARG A 14 -13.84 1.68 -1.85
N TRP A 15 -14.32 2.88 -1.51
CA TRP A 15 -14.08 3.48 -0.19
C TRP A 15 -14.61 2.56 0.91
N GLY A 16 -13.81 2.29 1.95
CA GLY A 16 -14.12 1.32 3.00
C GLY A 16 -14.04 -0.14 2.55
N GLY A 17 -13.62 -0.41 1.32
CA GLY A 17 -13.57 -1.75 0.74
C GLY A 17 -12.41 -2.59 1.29
N THR A 18 -12.70 -3.84 1.65
CA THR A 18 -11.74 -4.78 2.27
C THR A 18 -11.72 -6.16 1.62
N SER A 19 -12.37 -6.33 0.45
CA SER A 19 -12.52 -7.63 -0.20
C SER A 19 -12.39 -7.54 -1.72
N ARG A 20 -12.43 -8.69 -2.39
CA ARG A 20 -12.29 -8.79 -3.86
C ARG A 20 -13.43 -8.11 -4.63
N SER A 21 -14.55 -7.76 -3.99
CA SER A 21 -15.61 -6.93 -4.60
C SER A 21 -15.24 -5.45 -4.70
N GLY A 22 -14.20 -5.02 -3.99
CA GLY A 22 -13.62 -3.69 -4.07
C GLY A 22 -12.77 -3.37 -2.84
N PHE A 23 -11.67 -2.66 -3.08
CA PHE A 23 -10.73 -2.27 -2.02
C PHE A 23 -10.54 -0.76 -1.93
N ASP A 24 -10.34 -0.23 -0.72
CA ASP A 24 -9.58 1.00 -0.54
C ASP A 24 -8.08 0.69 -0.31
N CYS A 25 -7.25 1.73 -0.20
CA CYS A 25 -5.81 1.54 -0.09
C CYS A 25 -5.40 0.68 1.12
N SER A 26 -5.92 0.99 2.31
CA SER A 26 -5.64 0.26 3.55
C SER A 26 -6.34 -1.09 3.63
N GLY A 27 -7.52 -1.24 3.04
CA GLY A 27 -8.25 -2.50 2.97
C GLY A 27 -7.57 -3.49 2.03
N PHE A 28 -6.99 -3.00 0.94
CA PHE A 28 -6.13 -3.78 0.05
C PHE A 28 -4.91 -4.34 0.79
N THR A 29 -4.14 -3.49 1.46
CA THR A 29 -2.93 -3.94 2.18
C THR A 29 -3.28 -4.89 3.32
N ARG A 30 -4.34 -4.58 4.09
CA ARG A 30 -4.90 -5.47 5.12
C ARG A 30 -5.22 -6.85 4.57
N TYR A 31 -5.96 -6.92 3.46
CA TYR A 31 -6.32 -8.20 2.84
C TYR A 31 -5.07 -8.99 2.42
N VAL A 32 -4.10 -8.36 1.76
CA VAL A 32 -2.89 -9.03 1.31
C VAL A 32 -2.06 -9.56 2.49
N PHE A 33 -1.90 -8.77 3.55
CA PHE A 33 -1.16 -9.16 4.74
C PHE A 33 -1.84 -10.30 5.50
N ARG A 34 -3.16 -10.22 5.68
CA ARG A 34 -3.93 -11.30 6.28
C ARG A 34 -3.75 -12.61 5.50
N GLN A 35 -3.90 -12.56 4.17
CA GLN A 35 -3.83 -13.76 3.32
C GLN A 35 -2.43 -14.36 3.23
N ARG A 36 -1.36 -13.55 3.26
CA ARG A 36 0.00 -14.05 3.01
C ARG A 36 0.82 -14.29 4.29
N ALA A 37 0.52 -13.56 5.36
CA ALA A 37 1.29 -13.59 6.60
C ALA A 37 0.43 -13.78 7.85
N GLY A 38 -0.89 -13.89 7.74
CA GLY A 38 -1.79 -14.00 8.91
C GLY A 38 -1.83 -12.74 9.77
N ILE A 39 -1.33 -11.59 9.27
CA ILE A 39 -1.24 -10.35 10.03
C ILE A 39 -2.45 -9.48 9.74
N GLU A 40 -3.17 -9.12 10.81
CA GLU A 40 -4.32 -8.23 10.74
C GLU A 40 -3.88 -6.77 10.84
N LEU A 41 -3.73 -6.11 9.69
CA LEU A 41 -3.45 -4.68 9.67
C LEU A 41 -4.72 -3.87 10.02
N PRO A 42 -4.60 -2.74 10.73
CA PRO A 42 -5.71 -1.83 10.93
C PRO A 42 -6.21 -1.29 9.59
N HIS A 43 -7.52 -1.04 9.48
CA HIS A 43 -8.14 -0.50 8.26
C HIS A 43 -8.01 1.03 8.19
N SER A 44 -6.79 1.53 8.39
CA SER A 44 -6.43 2.94 8.31
C SER A 44 -4.97 3.09 7.89
N ALA A 45 -4.70 3.85 6.83
CA ALA A 45 -3.34 4.11 6.37
C ALA A 45 -2.47 4.77 7.46
N SER A 46 -3.04 5.68 8.26
CA SER A 46 -2.29 6.34 9.33
C SER A 46 -1.96 5.41 10.49
N ALA A 47 -2.84 4.46 10.80
CA ALA A 47 -2.57 3.43 11.79
C ALA A 47 -1.52 2.43 11.29
N GLN A 48 -1.63 1.99 10.03
CA GLN A 48 -0.61 1.14 9.39
C GLN A 48 0.77 1.81 9.35
N PHE A 49 0.83 3.14 9.18
CA PHE A 49 2.08 3.88 9.20
C PHE A 49 2.78 3.90 10.56
N ARG A 50 2.12 3.50 11.65
CA ARG A 50 2.74 3.33 12.97
C ARG A 50 3.14 1.89 13.27
N MET A 51 2.82 0.95 12.37
CA MET A 51 3.13 -0.46 12.53
C MET A 51 4.56 -0.78 12.08
N GLY A 52 5.16 -1.80 12.70
CA GLY A 52 6.45 -2.35 12.27
C GLY A 52 7.60 -1.35 12.38
N LYS A 53 8.68 -1.63 11.65
CA LYS A 53 9.90 -0.82 11.67
C LYS A 53 9.92 0.21 10.53
N PRO A 54 10.37 1.45 10.77
CA PRO A 54 10.63 2.39 9.68
C PRO A 54 11.70 1.85 8.74
N VAL A 55 11.54 2.10 7.44
CA VAL A 55 12.49 1.69 6.40
C VAL A 55 12.84 2.92 5.57
N SER A 56 14.13 3.14 5.37
CA SER A 56 14.61 4.19 4.47
C SER A 56 14.33 3.82 3.02
N ARG A 57 14.20 4.81 2.12
CA ARG A 57 13.86 4.56 0.71
C ARG A 57 14.89 3.66 0.00
N GLY A 58 16.17 3.75 0.38
CA GLY A 58 17.27 2.93 -0.19
C GLY A 58 17.25 1.47 0.27
N GLU A 59 16.54 1.15 1.35
CA GLU A 59 16.50 -0.19 1.95
C GLU A 59 15.18 -0.92 1.70
N LEU A 60 14.34 -0.38 0.81
CA LEU A 60 13.05 -0.94 0.46
C LEU A 60 13.19 -2.36 -0.10
N LYS A 61 12.44 -3.29 0.48
CA LYS A 61 12.34 -4.68 0.03
C LYS A 61 10.91 -4.99 -0.40
N PRO A 62 10.70 -5.84 -1.42
CA PRO A 62 9.37 -6.21 -1.86
C PRO A 62 8.52 -6.75 -0.69
N GLY A 63 7.35 -6.15 -0.47
CA GLY A 63 6.48 -6.42 0.67
C GLY A 63 6.44 -5.33 1.73
N ASP A 64 7.39 -4.39 1.73
CA ASP A 64 7.31 -3.21 2.58
C ASP A 64 6.07 -2.36 2.21
N LEU A 65 5.45 -1.75 3.22
CA LEU A 65 4.38 -0.79 3.01
C LEU A 65 4.98 0.59 2.73
N VAL A 66 4.53 1.26 1.68
CA VAL A 66 4.93 2.62 1.30
C VAL A 66 3.76 3.58 1.51
N PHE A 67 4.02 4.75 2.08
CA PHE A 67 2.99 5.67 2.55
C PHE A 67 3.13 7.04 1.92
N PHE A 68 1.97 7.67 1.69
CA PHE A 68 1.90 8.97 1.02
C PHE A 68 0.87 9.90 1.67
N GLN A 69 1.12 11.21 1.52
CA GLN A 69 0.17 12.27 1.83
C GLN A 69 -0.56 12.72 0.56
N THR A 70 -1.79 12.25 0.35
CA THR A 70 -2.56 12.51 -0.89
C THR A 70 -3.79 13.38 -0.68
N TYR A 71 -4.77 12.93 0.12
CA TYR A 71 -6.07 13.60 0.28
C TYR A 71 -6.29 14.24 1.65
N ARG A 72 -5.41 13.96 2.63
CA ARG A 72 -5.39 14.64 3.94
C ARG A 72 -3.98 14.63 4.50
N ARG A 73 -3.71 15.53 5.46
CA ARG A 73 -2.42 15.63 6.17
C ARG A 73 -2.04 14.29 6.83
N GLY A 74 -0.75 13.96 6.78
CA GLY A 74 -0.21 12.70 7.26
C GLY A 74 -0.47 11.52 6.31
N ALA A 75 -0.18 10.31 6.77
CA ALA A 75 -0.34 9.09 5.98
C ALA A 75 -1.83 8.85 5.66
N SER A 76 -2.19 9.20 4.43
CA SER A 76 -3.53 9.09 3.89
C SER A 76 -3.64 8.03 2.82
N HIS A 77 -2.53 7.64 2.19
CA HIS A 77 -2.51 6.57 1.21
C HIS A 77 -1.39 5.57 1.49
N VAL A 78 -1.62 4.31 1.11
CA VAL A 78 -0.68 3.21 1.33
C VAL A 78 -0.66 2.25 0.14
N GLY A 79 0.51 1.69 -0.14
CA GLY A 79 0.70 0.60 -1.11
C GLY A 79 1.74 -0.40 -0.63
N ILE A 80 1.92 -1.47 -1.40
CA ILE A 80 2.93 -2.51 -1.15
C ILE A 80 4.04 -2.32 -2.18
N TYR A 81 5.27 -2.11 -1.72
CA TYR A 81 6.44 -2.06 -2.58
C TYR A 81 6.66 -3.42 -3.26
N ILE A 82 6.92 -3.43 -4.56
CA ILE A 82 7.09 -4.65 -5.35
C ILE A 82 8.48 -4.76 -6.00
N GLY A 83 9.40 -3.83 -5.69
CA GLY A 83 10.73 -3.77 -6.27
C GLY A 83 10.85 -2.74 -7.40
N ASN A 84 12.08 -2.44 -7.81
CA ASN A 84 12.41 -1.57 -8.94
C ASN A 84 11.73 -0.19 -8.90
N GLY A 85 11.59 0.39 -7.70
CA GLY A 85 10.91 1.68 -7.51
C GLY A 85 9.39 1.63 -7.73
N LYS A 86 8.78 0.45 -7.87
CA LYS A 86 7.34 0.28 -8.13
C LYS A 86 6.60 -0.20 -6.89
N PHE A 87 5.33 0.14 -6.82
CA PHE A 87 4.42 -0.32 -5.77
C PHE A 87 3.03 -0.60 -6.34
N ILE A 88 2.31 -1.50 -5.68
CA ILE A 88 0.92 -1.85 -6.01
C ILE A 88 -0.02 -1.35 -4.93
N HIS A 89 -1.16 -0.79 -5.33
CA HIS A 89 -2.13 -0.21 -4.41
C HIS A 89 -3.52 -0.11 -5.04
N ALA A 90 -4.56 0.01 -4.21
CA ALA A 90 -5.89 0.42 -4.66
C ALA A 90 -5.90 1.95 -4.83
N SER A 91 -6.00 2.43 -6.08
CA SER A 91 -5.99 3.85 -6.41
C SER A 91 -7.41 4.39 -6.53
N SER A 92 -7.74 5.43 -5.75
CA SER A 92 -9.01 6.15 -5.93
C SER A 92 -9.08 6.84 -7.29
N ALA A 93 -8.02 7.60 -7.63
CA ALA A 93 -7.91 8.29 -8.92
C ALA A 93 -7.89 7.32 -10.11
N GLY A 94 -7.27 6.15 -9.95
CA GLY A 94 -7.24 5.10 -10.98
C GLY A 94 -8.49 4.20 -11.01
N GLY A 95 -9.38 4.30 -10.02
CA GLY A 95 -10.59 3.47 -9.89
C GLY A 95 -10.35 1.97 -9.66
N ARG A 96 -9.10 1.53 -9.45
CA ARG A 96 -8.72 0.11 -9.34
C ARG A 96 -7.38 -0.10 -8.63
N VAL A 97 -7.11 -1.36 -8.29
CA VAL A 97 -5.77 -1.82 -7.93
C VAL A 97 -4.86 -1.74 -9.15
N ARG A 98 -3.78 -0.97 -9.03
CA ARG A 98 -2.81 -0.72 -10.11
C ARG A 98 -1.39 -0.65 -9.58
N VAL A 99 -0.44 -0.63 -10.49
CA VAL A 99 0.98 -0.45 -10.21
C VAL A 99 1.38 0.95 -10.67
N ASP A 100 2.05 1.70 -9.79
CA ASP A 100 2.62 3.01 -10.08
C ASP A 100 4.09 3.05 -9.61
N SER A 101 4.83 4.11 -10.00
CA SER A 101 6.23 4.28 -9.65
C SER A 101 6.42 5.31 -8.53
N LEU A 102 7.30 5.01 -7.57
CA LEU A 102 7.77 5.94 -6.54
C LEU A 102 8.57 7.12 -7.11
N ASN A 103 9.01 6.99 -8.38
CA ASN A 103 9.76 8.04 -9.07
C ASN A 103 8.84 8.99 -9.85
N ASP A 104 7.56 8.63 -10.02
CA ASP A 104 6.57 9.51 -10.67
C ASP A 104 6.39 10.78 -9.83
N GLY A 105 6.32 11.94 -10.49
CA GLY A 105 6.30 13.24 -9.82
C GLY A 105 5.23 13.35 -8.72
N TYR A 106 4.03 12.81 -9.00
CA TYR A 106 2.92 12.81 -8.04
C TYR A 106 3.25 12.08 -6.74
N TYR A 107 3.75 10.83 -6.83
CA TYR A 107 4.06 10.00 -5.68
C TYR A 107 5.39 10.38 -5.02
N ARG A 108 6.37 10.82 -5.81
CA ARG A 108 7.67 11.29 -5.32
C ARG A 108 7.51 12.48 -4.37
N GLN A 109 6.70 13.46 -4.74
CA GLN A 109 6.43 14.65 -3.91
C GLN A 109 5.61 14.35 -2.65
N ARG A 110 4.88 13.23 -2.63
CA ARG A 110 3.94 12.88 -1.55
C ARG A 110 4.45 11.76 -0.65
N TYR A 111 5.62 11.21 -0.93
CA TYR A 111 6.19 10.09 -0.19
C TYR A 111 6.52 10.50 1.25
N LEU A 112 5.95 9.78 2.22
CA LEU A 112 6.18 10.02 3.65
C LEU A 112 7.21 9.07 4.25
N GLY A 113 7.33 7.87 3.70
CA GLY A 113 8.20 6.83 4.24
C GLY A 113 7.62 5.43 4.04
N ALA A 114 8.31 4.45 4.62
CA ALA A 114 7.93 3.05 4.52
C ALA A 114 7.99 2.32 5.86
N ARG A 115 7.24 1.22 5.96
CA ARG A 115 7.21 0.32 7.11
C ARG A 115 7.41 -1.13 6.70
N ARG A 116 8.27 -1.82 7.43
CA ARG A 116 8.43 -3.28 7.35
C ARG A 116 7.73 -3.93 8.53
N VAL A 117 6.66 -4.66 8.24
CA VAL A 117 5.80 -5.31 9.24
C VAL A 117 6.13 -6.79 9.40
N VAL A 118 6.61 -7.43 8.34
CA VAL A 118 7.11 -8.83 8.36
C VAL A 118 8.63 -8.83 8.44
N ARG A 119 9.20 -9.81 9.17
CA ARG A 119 10.65 -10.06 9.15
C ARG A 119 11.07 -10.79 7.87
#